data_AF-A0A959IE77-F1
#
_entry.id   AF-A0A959IE77-F1
#
_cell.length_a   1.000
_cell.length_b   1.000
_cell.length_c   1.000
_cell.angle_alpha   90.00
_cell.angle_beta   90.00
_cell.angle_gamma   90.00
#
_symmetry.space_group_name_H-M   'P 1'
#
loop_
_entity.id
_entity.type
_entity.pdbx_description
1 polymer ?
#
loop_
_entity_poly.entity_id
_entity_poly.type
_entity_poly.pdbx_seq_one_letter_code
_entity_poly.pdbx_strand_id
1 'polypeptide(L)'
;DACPISPPSFYCCPGENLVRNGNFEDGNTGFFSAFTYNAQVDQSATLPGMYNVVSGTEAAIISPTWASVADPSYCSATQGRFMVVNGENGGVPEGEGNIPVKRVIWEQSFTVDDWASYKFCFEAKNLNQLGFNVVPAIEVVFSDNSIDNIEQTIYAGSSPCDWYGIERNIDLWGTGTNLTIQIVLDQERLGDGNDLAIDNIALIKIEKCPPTSVYFDLATQSDGDTYQVIANSATTAECEAIFWEICVVDPQSPTQDCLPGTKLTNPSAWWFEDTNFPGYLSSGTLGDTALPGKFEYGKLYKITRGTWGECRGWNQFTRYVGAPRLTRRIPIYTEDEYMFNRERILKDFSKTIGIKRN
;
A
#
# COMPACT_ATOMS: atom_id res chain seq x y z
N ASP A 1 -4.19 1.94 -39.92
CA ASP A 1 -4.77 1.28 -38.74
C ASP A 1 -4.39 2.08 -37.50
N ALA A 2 -5.38 2.78 -36.94
CA ALA A 2 -5.19 3.64 -35.78
C ALA A 2 -4.96 2.76 -34.55
N CYS A 3 -3.79 2.93 -33.93
CA CYS A 3 -3.53 2.39 -32.59
C CYS A 3 -4.54 3.04 -31.63
N PRO A 4 -5.32 2.27 -30.85
CA PRO A 4 -6.15 2.87 -29.83
C PRO A 4 -5.20 3.58 -28.85
N ILE A 5 -5.38 4.89 -28.72
CA ILE A 5 -4.92 5.69 -27.59
C ILE A 5 -5.38 4.98 -26.31
N SER A 6 -4.50 4.18 -25.74
CA SER A 6 -4.56 3.79 -24.34
C SER A 6 -3.53 4.66 -23.63
N PRO A 7 -3.97 5.61 -22.80
CA PRO A 7 -3.14 6.04 -21.70
C PRO A 7 -3.88 5.89 -20.35
N PRO A 8 -3.14 5.89 -19.23
CA PRO A 8 -1.72 6.25 -19.12
C PRO A 8 -0.81 5.00 -19.14
N SER A 9 0.48 5.11 -19.48
CA SER A 9 1.55 5.31 -18.50
C SER A 9 1.28 4.61 -17.17
N PHE A 10 2.25 3.92 -16.60
CA PHE A 10 2.17 3.47 -15.21
C PHE A 10 1.52 4.56 -14.31
N TYR A 11 0.39 4.22 -13.71
CA TYR A 11 -0.43 5.13 -12.93
C TYR A 11 -0.42 4.66 -11.48
N CYS A 12 0.30 5.39 -10.64
CA CYS A 12 0.52 5.03 -9.26
C CYS A 12 -0.77 4.97 -8.43
N CYS A 13 -1.42 6.12 -8.29
CA CYS A 13 -2.73 6.34 -7.67
C CYS A 13 -3.27 7.72 -8.07
N PRO A 14 -4.57 7.99 -7.94
CA PRO A 14 -5.09 9.35 -8.02
C PRO A 14 -4.65 10.19 -6.83
N GLY A 15 -4.23 11.43 -7.09
CA GLY A 15 -3.88 12.39 -6.04
C GLY A 15 -2.82 13.39 -6.50
N GLU A 16 -2.44 14.28 -5.59
CA GLU A 16 -1.29 15.15 -5.79
C GLU A 16 0.00 14.32 -5.68
N ASN A 17 0.84 14.39 -6.71
CA ASN A 17 2.17 13.84 -6.66
C ASN A 17 3.09 14.82 -5.92
N LEU A 18 3.64 14.38 -4.78
CA LEU A 18 4.59 15.18 -3.99
C LEU A 18 5.99 15.22 -4.62
N VAL A 19 6.29 14.28 -5.52
CA VAL A 19 7.55 14.26 -6.28
C VAL A 19 7.56 15.39 -7.29
N ARG A 20 8.61 16.21 -7.24
CA ARG A 20 8.84 17.26 -8.25
C ARG A 20 9.59 16.66 -9.42
N ASN A 21 9.13 16.93 -10.64
CA ASN A 21 9.81 16.49 -11.86
C ASN A 21 10.14 14.97 -11.87
N GLY A 22 9.23 14.14 -11.35
CA GLY A 22 9.42 12.68 -11.29
C GLY A 22 9.31 11.99 -12.65
N ASN A 23 8.75 12.69 -13.63
CA ASN A 23 8.67 12.31 -15.04
C ASN A 23 9.75 12.98 -15.90
N PHE A 24 10.71 13.70 -15.29
CA PHE A 24 11.87 14.30 -15.95
C PHE A 24 11.62 15.27 -17.12
N GLU A 25 10.38 15.71 -17.36
CA GLU A 25 10.03 16.65 -18.43
C GLU A 25 10.67 18.04 -18.23
N ASP A 26 10.93 18.43 -16.98
CA ASP A 26 11.64 19.67 -16.64
C ASP A 26 13.18 19.49 -16.65
N GLY A 27 13.67 18.38 -17.22
CA GLY A 27 15.09 18.08 -17.39
C GLY A 27 15.80 17.70 -16.08
N ASN A 28 17.08 18.05 -15.96
CA ASN A 28 17.88 17.75 -14.77
C ASN A 28 17.66 18.79 -13.65
N THR A 29 16.46 18.80 -13.07
CA THR A 29 16.10 19.70 -11.96
C THR A 29 15.22 18.99 -10.94
N GLY A 30 15.22 19.49 -9.70
CA GLY A 30 14.26 19.03 -8.67
C GLY A 30 14.64 17.77 -7.90
N PHE A 31 15.76 17.10 -8.22
CA PHE A 31 16.26 15.93 -7.52
C PHE A 31 17.78 16.01 -7.30
N PHE A 32 18.30 15.16 -6.40
CA PHE A 32 19.72 14.94 -6.21
C PHE A 32 20.16 13.60 -6.83
N SER A 33 21.39 13.54 -7.33
CA SER A 33 22.05 12.32 -7.76
C SER A 33 23.52 12.36 -7.33
N ALA A 34 24.05 11.22 -6.90
CA ALA A 34 25.47 11.06 -6.64
C ALA A 34 26.27 10.80 -7.94
N PHE A 35 25.60 10.66 -9.08
CA PHE A 35 26.20 10.52 -10.40
C PHE A 35 26.49 11.90 -11.01
N THR A 36 27.43 11.97 -11.95
CA THR A 36 27.73 13.24 -12.64
C THR A 36 26.77 13.45 -13.79
N TYR A 37 26.03 14.56 -13.78
CA TYR A 37 25.15 14.90 -14.91
C TYR A 37 25.96 15.23 -16.15
N ASN A 38 25.59 14.63 -17.28
CA ASN A 38 26.04 15.08 -18.60
C ASN A 38 24.84 15.60 -19.41
N ALA A 39 24.97 16.83 -19.93
CA ALA A 39 23.95 17.45 -20.77
C ALA A 39 24.14 17.16 -22.27
N GLN A 40 25.29 16.62 -22.68
CA GLN A 40 25.58 16.33 -24.08
C GLN A 40 24.86 15.06 -24.54
N VAL A 41 24.37 15.09 -25.78
CA VAL A 41 23.74 13.95 -26.47
C VAL A 41 24.60 13.59 -27.67
N ASP A 42 25.70 12.91 -27.40
CA ASP A 42 26.64 12.40 -28.39
C ASP A 42 26.94 10.93 -28.07
N GLN A 43 27.48 10.20 -29.05
CA GLN A 43 27.89 8.81 -28.83
C GLN A 43 28.85 8.70 -27.64
N SER A 44 28.53 7.79 -26.71
CA SER A 44 29.26 7.55 -25.46
C SER A 44 29.30 8.75 -24.51
N ALA A 45 28.33 9.67 -24.58
CA ALA A 45 28.26 10.80 -23.65
C ALA A 45 28.01 10.38 -22.19
N THR A 46 27.18 9.37 -21.94
CA THR A 46 26.97 8.84 -20.58
C THR A 46 28.06 7.81 -20.27
N LEU A 47 29.17 8.26 -19.68
CA LEU A 47 30.25 7.41 -19.20
C LEU A 47 29.88 6.75 -17.86
N PRO A 48 30.58 5.68 -17.42
CA PRO A 48 30.38 5.10 -16.10
C PRO A 48 30.41 6.15 -14.99
N GLY A 49 29.44 6.10 -14.08
CA GLY A 49 29.29 7.08 -13.00
C GLY A 49 28.62 8.39 -13.43
N MET A 50 28.06 8.45 -14.65
CA MET A 50 27.29 9.57 -15.17
C MET A 50 25.82 9.24 -15.39
N TYR A 51 25.02 10.29 -15.55
CA TYR A 51 23.64 10.17 -15.97
C TYR A 51 23.25 11.29 -16.93
N ASN A 52 22.18 11.06 -17.71
CA ASN A 52 21.55 12.04 -18.57
C ASN A 52 20.02 12.03 -18.35
N VAL A 53 19.37 13.12 -18.72
CA VAL A 53 17.90 13.20 -18.81
C VAL A 53 17.54 13.45 -20.27
N VAL A 54 16.90 12.46 -20.91
CA VAL A 54 16.82 12.33 -22.37
C VAL A 54 15.52 11.66 -22.81
N SER A 55 15.16 11.85 -24.07
CA SER A 55 14.18 11.02 -24.78
C SER A 55 14.78 9.70 -25.27
N GLY A 56 13.94 8.76 -25.74
CA GLY A 56 14.42 7.50 -26.35
C GLY A 56 15.30 7.68 -27.58
N THR A 57 15.02 8.71 -28.39
CA THR A 57 15.81 9.04 -29.59
C THR A 57 17.21 9.53 -29.19
N GLU A 58 17.30 10.35 -28.16
CA GLU A 58 18.56 10.85 -27.62
C GLU A 58 19.36 9.73 -26.92
N ALA A 59 18.68 8.84 -26.18
CA ALA A 59 19.30 7.65 -25.59
C ALA A 59 19.95 6.75 -26.65
N ALA A 60 19.31 6.57 -27.81
CA ALA A 60 19.84 5.82 -28.95
C ALA A 60 21.10 6.46 -29.57
N ILE A 61 21.23 7.78 -29.51
CA ILE A 61 22.44 8.50 -29.94
C ILE A 61 23.58 8.24 -28.96
N ILE A 62 23.29 8.30 -27.66
CA ILE A 62 24.27 8.07 -26.59
C ILE A 62 24.83 6.65 -26.67
N SER A 63 23.95 5.64 -26.76
CA SER A 63 24.34 4.26 -27.01
C SER A 63 23.39 3.61 -28.02
N PRO A 64 23.92 3.05 -29.13
CA PRO A 64 23.10 2.32 -30.08
C PRO A 64 22.35 1.12 -29.48
N THR A 65 22.81 0.57 -28.36
CA THR A 65 22.10 -0.53 -27.67
C THR A 65 20.88 -0.08 -26.88
N TRP A 66 20.77 1.23 -26.60
CA TRP A 66 19.62 1.83 -25.95
C TRP A 66 18.56 2.28 -26.97
N ALA A 67 18.75 1.99 -28.27
CA ALA A 67 17.79 2.33 -29.31
C ALA A 67 16.39 1.71 -29.11
N SER A 68 16.29 0.71 -28.23
CA SER A 68 15.03 0.09 -27.88
C SER A 68 14.31 0.75 -26.70
N VAL A 69 14.82 1.78 -26.01
CA VAL A 69 14.05 2.41 -24.92
C VAL A 69 13.08 3.46 -25.47
N ALA A 70 11.85 3.41 -24.99
CA ALA A 70 10.82 4.43 -25.22
C ALA A 70 10.32 4.93 -23.88
N ASP A 71 9.91 6.19 -23.83
CA ASP A 71 9.25 6.78 -22.67
C ASP A 71 8.03 5.92 -22.29
N PRO A 72 7.87 5.52 -21.02
CA PRO A 72 6.78 4.66 -20.58
C PRO A 72 5.42 5.35 -20.64
N SER A 73 5.37 6.68 -20.59
CA SER A 73 4.13 7.44 -20.58
C SER A 73 3.46 7.56 -21.92
N TYR A 74 4.26 7.81 -22.94
CA TYR A 74 3.82 7.94 -24.32
C TYR A 74 4.03 6.66 -25.12
N CYS A 75 4.76 5.70 -24.57
CA CYS A 75 5.30 4.55 -25.30
C CYS A 75 5.97 4.99 -26.61
N SER A 76 6.81 6.03 -26.51
CA SER A 76 7.37 6.74 -27.65
C SER A 76 8.85 7.05 -27.45
N ALA A 77 9.65 6.87 -28.50
CA ALA A 77 11.06 7.28 -28.48
C ALA A 77 11.25 8.79 -28.72
N THR A 78 10.22 9.50 -29.19
CA THR A 78 10.32 10.93 -29.57
C THR A 78 9.52 11.85 -28.66
N GLN A 79 8.74 11.30 -27.74
CA GLN A 79 7.97 12.05 -26.76
C GLN A 79 8.40 11.62 -25.37
N GLY A 80 8.30 12.55 -24.44
CA GLY A 80 8.67 12.36 -23.05
C GLY A 80 10.18 12.25 -22.81
N ARG A 81 10.54 12.27 -21.53
CA ARG A 81 11.92 12.25 -21.05
C ARG A 81 12.02 11.34 -19.84
N PHE A 82 13.15 10.66 -19.74
CA PHE A 82 13.49 9.83 -18.59
C PHE A 82 14.95 10.01 -18.23
N MET A 83 15.32 9.58 -17.03
CA MET A 83 16.72 9.57 -16.61
C MET A 83 17.37 8.25 -17.02
N VAL A 84 18.51 8.33 -17.72
CA VAL A 84 19.39 7.19 -17.98
C VAL A 84 20.65 7.30 -17.14
N VAL A 85 21.07 6.20 -16.54
CA VAL A 85 22.23 6.12 -15.66
C VAL A 85 23.17 5.05 -16.21
N ASN A 86 24.43 5.42 -16.39
CA ASN A 86 25.49 4.45 -16.67
C ASN A 86 26.17 4.08 -15.36
N GLY A 87 26.00 2.83 -14.95
CA GLY A 87 26.55 2.34 -13.69
C GLY A 87 28.06 2.21 -13.76
N GLU A 88 28.73 2.50 -12.65
CA GLU A 88 30.17 2.35 -12.51
C GLU A 88 30.51 0.98 -11.92
N ASN A 89 30.46 -0.04 -12.77
CA ASN A 89 30.91 -1.37 -12.37
C ASN A 89 32.43 -1.43 -12.43
N GLY A 90 33.05 -1.62 -11.26
CA GLY A 90 34.51 -1.67 -11.18
C GLY A 90 35.08 -2.34 -9.96
N GLY A 91 34.23 -2.75 -8.99
CA GLY A 91 34.62 -3.47 -7.78
C GLY A 91 36.01 -3.09 -7.31
N VAL A 92 36.25 -1.80 -7.04
CA VAL A 92 37.53 -1.42 -6.47
C VAL A 92 37.58 -2.08 -5.10
N PRO A 93 38.53 -2.99 -4.83
CA PRO A 93 38.70 -3.53 -3.48
C PRO A 93 38.86 -2.35 -2.52
N GLU A 94 38.31 -2.42 -1.32
CA GLU A 94 38.57 -1.45 -0.25
C GLU A 94 40.07 -1.07 -0.24
N GLY A 95 40.41 0.15 -0.66
CA GLY A 95 41.78 0.66 -0.57
C GLY A 95 42.35 1.49 -1.72
N GLU A 96 41.80 1.46 -2.95
CA GLU A 96 42.37 2.24 -4.08
C GLU A 96 41.34 3.10 -4.83
N GLY A 97 40.70 4.03 -4.14
CA GLY A 97 39.75 4.99 -4.71
C GLY A 97 38.31 4.57 -4.42
N ASN A 98 37.79 5.07 -3.28
CA ASN A 98 36.49 4.72 -2.69
C ASN A 98 35.30 5.13 -3.58
N ILE A 99 34.98 4.36 -4.63
CA ILE A 99 33.66 4.43 -5.25
C ILE A 99 32.73 3.56 -4.41
N PRO A 100 31.67 4.12 -3.80
CA PRO A 100 30.72 3.33 -3.01
C PRO A 100 30.06 2.25 -3.88
N VAL A 101 29.97 1.03 -3.36
CA VAL A 101 29.27 -0.11 -4.00
C VAL A 101 27.81 0.22 -4.31
N LYS A 102 27.20 1.06 -3.47
CA LYS A 102 25.84 1.55 -3.61
C LYS A 102 25.86 3.07 -3.76
N ARG A 103 25.26 3.60 -4.83
CA ARG A 103 25.20 5.06 -5.10
C ARG A 103 23.79 5.51 -5.39
N VAL A 104 23.43 6.66 -4.82
CA VAL A 104 22.13 7.31 -5.04
C VAL A 104 22.05 7.80 -6.49
N ILE A 105 21.11 7.27 -7.26
CA ILE A 105 20.83 7.76 -8.61
C ILE A 105 19.77 8.86 -8.58
N TRP A 106 18.85 8.81 -7.62
CA TRP A 106 17.80 9.80 -7.45
C TRP A 106 17.45 9.95 -5.96
N GLU A 107 17.24 11.17 -5.51
CA GLU A 107 16.80 11.49 -4.14
C GLU A 107 15.96 12.77 -4.10
N GLN A 108 14.91 12.73 -3.28
CA GLN A 108 14.18 13.92 -2.82
C GLN A 108 13.75 13.76 -1.36
N SER A 109 13.56 14.90 -0.69
CA SER A 109 12.98 14.99 0.66
C SER A 109 11.61 15.67 0.61
N PHE A 110 10.68 15.14 1.39
CA PHE A 110 9.28 15.56 1.41
C PHE A 110 8.87 15.99 2.81
N THR A 111 8.02 17.01 2.89
CA THR A 111 7.21 17.25 4.08
C THR A 111 5.93 16.44 3.96
N VAL A 112 5.73 15.51 4.88
CA VAL A 112 4.60 14.56 4.91
C VAL A 112 3.78 14.74 6.19
N ASP A 113 2.52 14.33 6.14
CA ASP A 113 1.66 14.32 7.31
C ASP A 113 1.99 13.11 8.18
N ASP A 114 2.12 13.36 9.47
CA ASP A 114 2.19 12.28 10.46
C ASP A 114 0.83 11.56 10.55
N TRP A 115 0.84 10.26 10.87
CA TRP A 115 -0.37 9.42 10.92
C TRP A 115 -1.13 9.31 9.59
N ALA A 116 -0.41 9.38 8.46
CA ALA A 116 -0.96 9.26 7.12
C ALA A 116 -0.31 8.13 6.32
N SER A 117 -1.04 7.67 5.30
CA SER A 117 -0.59 6.65 4.35
C SER A 117 -0.22 7.29 3.02
N TYR A 118 0.78 6.74 2.34
CA TYR A 118 1.30 7.17 1.05
C TYR A 118 1.56 5.98 0.15
N LYS A 119 1.51 6.17 -1.17
CA LYS A 119 2.03 5.22 -2.17
C LYS A 119 3.23 5.84 -2.85
N PHE A 120 4.38 5.18 -2.75
CA PHE A 120 5.56 5.47 -3.55
C PHE A 120 5.64 4.51 -4.72
N CYS A 121 6.08 4.99 -5.87
CA CYS A 121 6.04 4.24 -7.12
C CYS A 121 6.94 4.88 -8.17
N PHE A 122 7.50 4.06 -9.06
CA PHE A 122 8.26 4.52 -10.23
C PHE A 122 8.45 3.37 -11.21
N GLU A 123 8.97 3.69 -12.38
CA GLU A 123 9.32 2.73 -13.42
C GLU A 123 10.83 2.65 -13.61
N ALA A 124 11.30 1.43 -13.88
CA ALA A 124 12.71 1.14 -14.09
C ALA A 124 12.90 0.24 -15.32
N LYS A 125 13.95 0.47 -16.12
CA LYS A 125 14.25 -0.36 -17.29
C LYS A 125 15.74 -0.61 -17.43
N ASN A 126 16.10 -1.89 -17.54
CA ASN A 126 17.46 -2.30 -17.87
C ASN A 126 17.83 -1.84 -19.29
N LEU A 127 18.96 -1.14 -19.38
CA LEU A 127 19.53 -0.67 -20.63
C LEU A 127 20.67 -1.61 -21.05
N ASN A 128 20.36 -2.53 -21.96
CA ASN A 128 21.33 -3.54 -22.40
C ASN A 128 22.62 -2.92 -22.98
N GLN A 129 23.76 -3.52 -22.70
CA GLN A 129 25.04 -3.25 -23.37
C GLN A 129 25.46 -4.36 -24.35
N LEU A 130 26.38 -4.04 -25.27
CA LEU A 130 26.98 -5.04 -26.17
C LEU A 130 27.99 -5.88 -25.39
N GLY A 131 27.75 -7.20 -25.30
CA GLY A 131 28.67 -8.14 -24.69
C GLY A 131 28.19 -8.62 -23.32
N PHE A 132 28.96 -8.35 -22.27
CA PHE A 132 28.59 -8.71 -20.91
C PHE A 132 27.67 -7.64 -20.33
N ASN A 133 26.45 -8.01 -19.97
CA ASN A 133 25.44 -7.11 -19.41
C ASN A 133 25.14 -7.52 -17.97
N VAL A 134 25.71 -6.81 -17.00
CA VAL A 134 25.34 -6.97 -15.59
C VAL A 134 23.91 -6.51 -15.43
N VAL A 135 23.00 -7.40 -15.02
CA VAL A 135 21.62 -7.00 -14.77
C VAL A 135 21.59 -6.01 -13.60
N PRO A 136 21.06 -4.77 -13.79
CA PRO A 136 21.03 -3.76 -12.74
C PRO A 136 20.17 -4.22 -11.57
N ALA A 137 20.65 -3.93 -10.37
CA ALA A 137 19.92 -4.12 -9.13
C ALA A 137 19.85 -2.78 -8.41
N ILE A 138 18.70 -2.49 -7.81
CA ILE A 138 18.47 -1.25 -7.09
C ILE A 138 17.94 -1.53 -5.70
N GLU A 139 18.18 -0.57 -4.82
CA GLU A 139 17.57 -0.47 -3.51
C GLU A 139 16.82 0.86 -3.39
N VAL A 140 15.55 0.82 -2.98
CA VAL A 140 14.83 2.02 -2.57
C VAL A 140 14.95 2.14 -1.05
N VAL A 141 15.59 3.22 -0.61
CA VAL A 141 15.86 3.49 0.80
C VAL A 141 14.97 4.62 1.29
N PHE A 142 14.35 4.40 2.45
CA PHE A 142 13.55 5.40 3.13
C PHE A 142 14.30 5.89 4.37
N SER A 143 14.26 7.20 4.65
CA SER A 143 14.90 7.75 5.85
C SER A 143 14.23 7.31 7.16
N ASP A 144 12.98 6.83 7.08
CA ASP A 144 12.24 6.26 8.20
C ASP A 144 12.49 4.75 8.26
N ASN A 145 13.21 4.32 9.30
CA ASN A 145 13.59 2.92 9.50
C ASN A 145 12.41 1.98 9.82
N SER A 146 11.19 2.49 10.01
CA SER A 146 9.99 1.65 10.13
C SER A 146 9.45 1.19 8.78
N ILE A 147 9.94 1.77 7.68
CA ILE A 147 9.59 1.40 6.31
C ILE A 147 10.68 0.46 5.79
N ASP A 148 10.32 -0.76 5.41
CA ASP A 148 11.30 -1.65 4.78
C ASP A 148 11.74 -1.10 3.42
N ASN A 149 13.04 -1.20 3.16
CA ASN A 149 13.60 -0.92 1.85
C ASN A 149 13.06 -1.90 0.79
N ILE A 150 13.08 -1.47 -0.46
CA ILE A 150 12.76 -2.32 -1.62
C ILE A 150 14.06 -2.73 -2.27
N GLU A 151 14.33 -4.02 -2.40
CA GLU A 151 15.44 -4.54 -3.20
C GLU A 151 14.90 -5.17 -4.47
N GLN A 152 15.37 -4.73 -5.63
CA GLN A 152 14.85 -5.18 -6.92
C GLN A 152 15.95 -5.38 -7.96
N THR A 153 15.94 -6.52 -8.65
CA THR A 153 16.73 -6.74 -9.87
C THR A 153 15.86 -6.40 -11.08
N ILE A 154 16.38 -5.56 -12.00
CA ILE A 154 15.65 -5.08 -13.17
C ILE A 154 16.08 -5.88 -14.39
N TYR A 155 15.25 -6.84 -14.79
CA TYR A 155 15.51 -7.66 -15.98
C TYR A 155 15.17 -6.89 -17.26
N ALA A 156 15.83 -7.25 -18.37
CA ALA A 156 15.55 -6.65 -19.66
C ALA A 156 14.13 -6.99 -20.12
N GLY A 157 13.37 -5.95 -20.46
CA GLY A 157 12.06 -6.09 -21.09
C GLY A 157 12.15 -6.57 -22.53
N SER A 158 11.04 -7.12 -23.03
CA SER A 158 10.89 -7.64 -24.39
C SER A 158 10.50 -6.57 -25.42
N SER A 159 10.03 -5.42 -24.97
CA SER A 159 9.50 -4.32 -25.77
C SER A 159 10.08 -2.96 -25.34
N PRO A 160 10.06 -1.93 -26.21
CA PRO A 160 10.52 -0.60 -25.84
C PRO A 160 9.86 0.03 -24.63
N CYS A 161 8.57 -0.26 -24.44
CA CYS A 161 7.76 0.28 -23.35
C CYS A 161 7.56 -0.72 -22.21
N ASP A 162 8.27 -1.86 -22.26
CA ASP A 162 8.27 -2.87 -21.19
C ASP A 162 9.16 -2.40 -20.05
N TRP A 163 8.63 -1.52 -19.21
CA TRP A 163 9.25 -1.01 -18.00
C TRP A 163 8.79 -1.82 -16.78
N TYR A 164 9.67 -1.96 -15.81
CA TYR A 164 9.38 -2.64 -14.55
C TYR A 164 8.79 -1.62 -13.57
N GLY A 165 7.50 -1.77 -13.26
CA GLY A 165 6.84 -0.97 -12.23
C GLY A 165 7.24 -1.40 -10.83
N ILE A 166 7.59 -0.44 -9.98
CA ILE A 166 7.99 -0.66 -8.59
C ILE A 166 7.11 0.21 -7.72
N GLU A 167 6.57 -0.35 -6.64
CA GLU A 167 5.67 0.35 -5.74
C GLU A 167 5.80 -0.09 -4.28
N ARG A 168 5.40 0.81 -3.37
CA ARG A 168 5.36 0.57 -1.93
C ARG A 168 4.27 1.41 -1.28
N ASN A 169 3.43 0.76 -0.49
CA ASN A 169 2.59 1.44 0.48
C ASN A 169 3.43 1.80 1.70
N ILE A 170 3.32 3.05 2.13
CA ILE A 170 4.04 3.66 3.24
C ILE A 170 3.01 4.13 4.24
N ASP A 171 3.03 3.59 5.46
CA ASP A 171 2.21 4.08 6.56
C ASP A 171 3.13 4.74 7.60
N LEU A 172 2.87 6.01 7.93
CA LEU A 172 3.63 6.75 8.92
C LEU A 172 2.86 6.77 10.24
N TRP A 173 3.51 6.38 11.35
CA TRP A 173 2.86 6.15 12.65
C TRP A 173 3.57 6.90 13.78
N GLY A 174 3.54 8.23 13.79
CA GLY A 174 4.25 9.02 14.80
C GLY A 174 5.74 9.18 14.50
N THR A 175 6.17 8.98 13.24
CA THR A 175 7.58 8.93 12.87
C THR A 175 8.16 10.29 12.46
N GLY A 176 7.31 11.32 12.38
CA GLY A 176 7.67 12.69 12.05
C GLY A 176 7.12 13.11 10.69
N THR A 177 7.49 14.33 10.26
CA THR A 177 6.93 14.97 9.06
C THR A 177 7.92 15.13 7.92
N ASN A 178 9.11 14.51 8.01
CA ASN A 178 10.12 14.55 6.95
C ASN A 178 10.44 13.14 6.48
N LEU A 179 10.28 12.89 5.18
CA LEU A 179 10.60 11.63 4.54
C LEU A 179 11.59 11.91 3.40
N THR A 180 12.77 11.31 3.44
CA THR A 180 13.69 11.25 2.30
C THR A 180 13.58 9.89 1.66
N ILE A 181 13.46 9.86 0.34
CA ILE A 181 13.42 8.64 -0.46
C ILE A 181 14.61 8.68 -1.40
N GLN A 182 15.39 7.60 -1.42
CA GLN A 182 16.53 7.42 -2.31
C GLN A 182 16.30 6.20 -3.19
N ILE A 183 16.58 6.31 -4.48
CA ILE A 183 16.78 5.17 -5.37
C ILE A 183 18.29 5.00 -5.50
N VAL A 184 18.78 3.82 -5.15
CA VAL A 184 20.21 3.50 -5.05
C VAL A 184 20.51 2.39 -6.05
N LEU A 185 21.51 2.61 -6.92
CA LEU A 185 22.02 1.59 -7.81
C LEU A 185 23.09 0.76 -7.11
N ASP A 186 22.94 -0.56 -7.16
CA ASP A 186 23.94 -1.53 -6.71
C ASP A 186 24.94 -1.81 -7.84
N GLN A 187 26.21 -1.66 -7.52
CA GLN A 187 27.36 -1.77 -8.42
C GLN A 187 28.37 -2.81 -7.91
N GLU A 188 27.97 -3.71 -6.99
CA GLU A 188 28.86 -4.74 -6.43
C GLU A 188 29.38 -5.71 -7.50
N ARG A 189 28.58 -5.95 -8.54
CA ARG A 189 28.87 -6.94 -9.57
C ARG A 189 29.92 -6.44 -10.55
N LEU A 190 30.93 -7.26 -10.80
CA LEU A 190 31.98 -6.99 -11.79
C LEU A 190 31.45 -7.17 -13.22
N GLY A 191 31.77 -6.23 -14.12
CA GLY A 191 31.52 -6.31 -15.57
C GLY A 191 30.75 -5.09 -16.10
N ASP A 192 30.55 -4.93 -17.40
CA ASP A 192 29.85 -3.76 -17.96
C ASP A 192 28.31 -3.91 -17.89
N GLY A 193 27.56 -2.81 -18.01
CA GLY A 193 26.13 -2.83 -18.36
C GLY A 193 25.09 -2.90 -17.25
N ASN A 194 25.37 -2.52 -16.01
CA ASN A 194 24.31 -2.27 -15.00
C ASN A 194 23.57 -0.94 -15.24
N ASP A 195 23.38 -0.60 -16.51
CA ASP A 195 22.79 0.65 -16.94
C ASP A 195 21.28 0.56 -16.81
N LEU A 196 20.68 1.66 -16.38
CA LEU A 196 19.30 1.71 -15.99
C LEU A 196 18.68 3.00 -16.48
N ALA A 197 17.44 2.92 -16.94
CA ALA A 197 16.56 4.08 -17.04
C ALA A 197 15.53 4.07 -15.90
N ILE A 198 15.18 5.25 -15.40
CA ILE A 198 14.09 5.43 -14.44
C ILE A 198 13.16 6.56 -14.90
N ASP A 199 11.88 6.42 -14.58
CA ASP A 199 10.85 7.40 -14.92
C ASP A 199 9.62 7.31 -14.01
N ASN A 200 8.67 8.23 -14.17
CA ASN A 200 7.35 8.24 -13.53
C ASN A 200 7.38 8.07 -12.01
N ILE A 201 8.35 8.72 -11.37
CA ILE A 201 8.51 8.67 -9.91
C ILE A 201 7.39 9.48 -9.26
N ALA A 202 6.63 8.85 -8.37
CA ALA A 202 5.57 9.50 -7.63
C ALA A 202 5.52 9.08 -6.16
N LEU A 203 5.08 10.03 -5.34
CA LEU A 203 4.73 9.85 -3.94
C LEU A 203 3.38 10.51 -3.72
N ILE A 204 2.35 9.70 -3.49
CA ILE A 204 0.97 10.17 -3.46
C ILE A 204 0.37 9.86 -2.11
N LYS A 205 -0.23 10.86 -1.46
CA LYS A 205 -0.97 10.65 -0.21
C LYS A 205 -2.21 9.82 -0.50
N ILE A 206 -2.37 8.72 0.24
CA ILE A 206 -3.52 7.83 0.12
C ILE A 206 -4.62 8.33 1.05
N GLU A 207 -5.73 8.76 0.47
CA GLU A 207 -6.92 9.11 1.22
C GLU A 207 -7.62 7.85 1.75
N LYS A 208 -8.16 7.93 2.97
CA LYS A 208 -8.95 6.83 3.55
C LYS A 208 -10.18 6.54 2.70
N CYS A 209 -10.61 5.28 2.71
CA CYS A 209 -11.91 4.90 2.20
C CYS A 209 -13.03 5.80 2.78
N PRO A 210 -14.01 6.26 1.97
CA PRO A 210 -15.05 7.15 2.46
C PRO A 210 -15.88 6.47 3.55
N PRO A 211 -16.43 7.20 4.55
CA PRO A 211 -17.21 6.60 5.64
C PRO A 211 -18.38 5.73 5.16
N THR A 212 -19.00 6.09 4.03
CA THR A 212 -20.09 5.31 3.42
C THR A 212 -19.66 3.91 3.00
N SER A 213 -18.38 3.70 2.69
CA SER A 213 -17.84 2.41 2.25
C SER A 213 -17.65 1.41 3.38
N VAL A 214 -17.74 1.83 4.66
CA VAL A 214 -17.59 0.98 5.86
C VAL A 214 -18.89 0.85 6.65
N TYR A 215 -19.89 1.67 6.36
CA TYR A 215 -21.19 1.57 7.02
C TYR A 215 -21.90 0.26 6.68
N PHE A 216 -22.55 -0.28 7.70
CA PHE A 216 -23.39 -1.46 7.58
C PHE A 216 -24.51 -1.41 8.61
N ASP A 217 -25.59 -2.08 8.27
CA ASP A 217 -26.73 -2.31 9.15
C ASP A 217 -26.76 -3.76 9.61
N LEU A 218 -27.33 -3.99 10.78
CA LEU A 218 -27.50 -5.31 11.35
C LEU A 218 -28.98 -5.67 11.39
N ALA A 219 -29.29 -6.89 11.00
CA ALA A 219 -30.55 -7.56 11.24
C ALA A 219 -30.33 -8.78 12.13
N THR A 220 -31.35 -9.17 12.89
CA THR A 220 -31.24 -10.28 13.84
C THR A 220 -32.42 -11.22 13.71
N GLN A 221 -32.16 -12.52 13.78
CA GLN A 221 -33.20 -13.55 13.74
C GLN A 221 -33.03 -14.50 14.93
N SER A 222 -34.07 -14.67 15.74
CA SER A 222 -34.05 -15.64 16.84
C SER A 222 -33.92 -17.06 16.31
N ASP A 223 -33.07 -17.86 16.95
CA ASP A 223 -32.80 -19.26 16.63
C ASP A 223 -32.67 -20.09 17.92
N GLY A 224 -33.83 -20.39 18.53
CA GLY A 224 -33.91 -21.12 19.80
C GLY A 224 -33.28 -20.37 20.98
N ASP A 225 -32.20 -20.95 21.52
CA ASP A 225 -31.40 -20.39 22.61
C ASP A 225 -30.24 -19.51 22.13
N THR A 226 -30.18 -19.29 20.82
CA THR A 226 -29.27 -18.37 20.15
C THR A 226 -30.05 -17.40 19.25
N TYR A 227 -29.32 -16.54 18.57
CA TYR A 227 -29.83 -15.75 17.47
C TYR A 227 -28.73 -15.61 16.40
N GLN A 228 -29.16 -15.30 15.19
CA GLN A 228 -28.29 -15.00 14.07
C GLN A 228 -28.19 -13.48 13.90
N VAL A 229 -27.05 -13.02 13.42
CA VAL A 229 -26.82 -11.63 13.03
C VAL A 229 -26.49 -11.62 11.55
N ILE A 230 -27.17 -10.77 10.80
CA ILE A 230 -26.96 -10.56 9.37
C ILE A 230 -26.49 -9.12 9.23
N ALA A 231 -25.29 -8.93 8.69
CA ALA A 231 -24.79 -7.63 8.30
C ALA A 231 -25.11 -7.38 6.83
N ASN A 232 -25.69 -6.21 6.55
CA ASN A 232 -25.94 -5.74 5.19
C ASN A 232 -25.17 -4.45 4.96
N SER A 233 -24.49 -4.36 3.83
CA SER A 233 -23.60 -3.24 3.51
C SER A 233 -23.76 -2.78 2.07
N ALA A 234 -23.42 -1.52 1.81
CA ALA A 234 -23.09 -1.07 0.47
C ALA A 234 -21.56 -0.94 0.35
N THR A 235 -20.99 -1.33 -0.78
CA THR A 235 -19.58 -1.06 -1.12
C THR A 235 -19.48 0.08 -2.13
N THR A 236 -18.26 0.60 -2.25
CA THR A 236 -17.86 1.54 -3.28
C THR A 236 -16.70 0.92 -4.05
N ALA A 237 -16.69 1.04 -5.39
CA ALA A 237 -15.71 0.37 -6.26
C ALA A 237 -14.23 0.67 -5.93
N GLU A 238 -13.92 1.76 -5.22
CA GLU A 238 -12.53 2.12 -4.89
C GLU A 238 -12.03 1.49 -3.57
N CYS A 239 -12.89 0.75 -2.86
CA CYS A 239 -12.64 0.17 -1.53
C CYS A 239 -13.11 -1.28 -1.48
N GLU A 240 -12.54 -2.11 -2.35
CA GLU A 240 -13.01 -3.47 -2.63
C GLU A 240 -12.59 -4.49 -1.59
N ALA A 241 -11.48 -4.23 -0.88
CA ALA A 241 -11.03 -5.16 0.14
C ALA A 241 -11.89 -5.02 1.39
N ILE A 242 -12.37 -6.16 1.89
CA ILE A 242 -13.33 -6.23 3.00
C ILE A 242 -12.69 -6.96 4.18
N PHE A 243 -12.92 -6.41 5.37
CA PHE A 243 -12.55 -7.02 6.63
C PHE A 243 -13.74 -7.04 7.58
N TRP A 244 -13.84 -8.14 8.32
CA TRP A 244 -14.78 -8.27 9.42
C TRP A 244 -14.09 -8.79 10.68
N GLU A 245 -14.42 -8.22 11.84
CA GLU A 245 -13.99 -8.73 13.14
C GLU A 245 -15.19 -8.78 14.08
N ILE A 246 -15.31 -9.87 14.84
CA ILE A 246 -16.32 -10.01 15.88
C ILE A 246 -15.65 -10.42 17.18
N CYS A 247 -16.07 -9.82 18.29
CA CYS A 247 -15.74 -10.30 19.62
C CYS A 247 -16.86 -10.06 20.63
N VAL A 248 -16.80 -10.75 21.76
CA VAL A 248 -17.65 -10.45 22.91
C VAL A 248 -16.98 -9.35 23.72
N VAL A 249 -17.75 -8.38 24.19
CA VAL A 249 -17.26 -7.32 25.07
C VAL A 249 -17.89 -7.46 26.45
N ASP A 250 -17.13 -7.09 27.49
CA ASP A 250 -17.70 -6.90 28.82
C ASP A 250 -18.40 -5.54 28.87
N PRO A 251 -19.74 -5.47 29.06
CA PRO A 251 -20.43 -4.20 29.19
C PRO A 251 -19.92 -3.37 30.39
N GLN A 252 -19.31 -4.00 31.40
CA GLN A 252 -18.70 -3.35 32.57
C GLN A 252 -17.32 -2.77 32.28
N SER A 253 -16.65 -3.22 31.21
CA SER A 253 -15.34 -2.67 30.85
C SER A 253 -15.49 -1.23 30.35
N PRO A 254 -14.69 -0.27 30.84
CA PRO A 254 -14.66 1.09 30.33
C PRO A 254 -13.94 1.19 28.98
N THR A 255 -13.04 0.26 28.67
CA THR A 255 -12.25 0.26 27.42
C THR A 255 -12.97 -0.40 26.25
N GLN A 256 -14.04 -1.15 26.52
CA GLN A 256 -14.80 -1.91 25.52
C GLN A 256 -13.94 -2.95 24.77
N ASP A 257 -12.83 -3.36 25.40
CA ASP A 257 -11.95 -4.34 24.83
C ASP A 257 -12.68 -5.68 24.66
N CYS A 258 -12.30 -6.38 23.60
CA CYS A 258 -12.71 -7.76 23.38
C CYS A 258 -12.30 -8.62 24.58
N LEU A 259 -13.25 -9.42 25.08
CA LEU A 259 -12.95 -10.44 26.07
C LEU A 259 -11.89 -11.40 25.50
N PRO A 260 -10.83 -11.72 26.27
CA PRO A 260 -9.79 -12.63 25.82
C PRO A 260 -10.35 -13.95 25.28
N GLY A 261 -9.86 -14.38 24.13
CA GLY A 261 -10.27 -15.61 23.47
C GLY A 261 -11.62 -15.58 22.76
N THR A 262 -12.34 -14.44 22.71
CA THR A 262 -13.65 -14.36 22.02
C THR A 262 -13.61 -13.73 20.64
N LYS A 263 -12.44 -13.20 20.26
CA LYS A 263 -12.21 -12.48 19.01
C LYS A 263 -12.00 -13.47 17.86
N LEU A 264 -12.74 -13.29 16.78
CA LEU A 264 -12.49 -13.93 15.49
C LEU A 264 -12.31 -12.86 14.42
N THR A 265 -11.16 -12.89 13.76
CA THR A 265 -10.70 -11.83 12.86
C THR A 265 -10.59 -12.35 11.44
N ASN A 266 -11.35 -11.73 10.54
CA ASN A 266 -11.32 -11.86 9.09
C ASN A 266 -11.19 -13.27 8.46
N PRO A 267 -11.99 -14.29 8.87
CA PRO A 267 -12.09 -15.54 8.13
C PRO A 267 -12.47 -15.31 6.67
N SER A 268 -11.92 -16.09 5.74
CA SER A 268 -12.22 -15.96 4.31
C SER A 268 -13.68 -16.18 3.95
N ALA A 269 -14.41 -16.93 4.77
CA ALA A 269 -15.86 -17.10 4.64
C ALA A 269 -16.65 -15.78 4.82
N TRP A 270 -16.01 -14.71 5.30
CA TRP A 270 -16.64 -13.42 5.59
C TRP A 270 -16.22 -12.32 4.60
N TRP A 271 -15.40 -12.59 3.58
CA TRP A 271 -14.91 -11.58 2.61
C TRP A 271 -15.97 -11.12 1.60
N PHE A 272 -17.20 -10.92 2.07
CA PHE A 272 -18.36 -10.50 1.30
C PHE A 272 -18.97 -9.25 1.92
N GLU A 273 -19.69 -8.49 1.10
CA GLU A 273 -20.36 -7.24 1.51
C GLU A 273 -21.41 -7.51 2.59
N ASP A 274 -22.24 -8.50 2.31
CA ASP A 274 -23.25 -9.01 3.22
C ASP A 274 -22.76 -10.32 3.82
N THR A 275 -22.95 -10.49 5.12
CA THR A 275 -22.52 -11.70 5.81
C THR A 275 -23.44 -12.01 6.98
N ASN A 276 -23.76 -13.29 7.17
CA ASN A 276 -24.38 -13.79 8.39
C ASN A 276 -23.36 -14.45 9.33
N PHE A 277 -22.08 -14.10 9.13
CA PHE A 277 -20.92 -14.59 9.84
C PHE A 277 -20.85 -16.12 9.91
N PRO A 278 -20.81 -16.83 8.75
CA PRO A 278 -20.83 -18.28 8.73
C PRO A 278 -19.77 -18.90 9.63
N GLY A 279 -20.16 -19.87 10.44
CA GLY A 279 -19.30 -20.56 11.39
C GLY A 279 -18.91 -19.77 12.65
N TYR A 280 -19.37 -18.53 12.86
CA TYR A 280 -19.03 -17.79 14.09
C TYR A 280 -19.57 -18.49 15.35
N LEU A 281 -18.71 -18.66 16.35
CA LEU A 281 -19.05 -19.11 17.70
C LEU A 281 -18.54 -18.09 18.72
N SER A 282 -19.28 -17.89 19.80
CA SER A 282 -18.96 -16.89 20.85
C SER A 282 -17.64 -17.16 21.59
N SER A 283 -17.06 -18.34 21.40
CA SER A 283 -15.74 -18.77 21.87
C SER A 283 -14.58 -18.25 21.01
N GLY A 284 -14.83 -17.36 20.04
CA GLY A 284 -13.79 -16.84 19.13
C GLY A 284 -13.23 -17.87 18.14
N THR A 285 -13.86 -19.04 18.02
CA THR A 285 -13.45 -20.12 17.13
C THR A 285 -14.35 -20.17 15.90
N LEU A 286 -13.76 -20.43 14.73
CA LEU A 286 -14.51 -20.70 13.51
C LEU A 286 -15.01 -22.16 13.52
N GLY A 287 -16.32 -22.34 13.54
CA GLY A 287 -17.01 -23.61 13.40
C GLY A 287 -17.35 -23.94 11.94
N ASP A 288 -18.48 -24.62 11.75
CA ASP A 288 -18.96 -25.01 10.41
C ASP A 288 -19.41 -23.79 9.59
N THR A 289 -18.66 -23.45 8.55
CA THR A 289 -18.94 -22.32 7.65
C THR A 289 -20.11 -22.56 6.71
N ALA A 290 -20.71 -23.76 6.69
CA ALA A 290 -21.98 -24.00 6.01
C ALA A 290 -23.20 -23.49 6.80
N LEU A 291 -23.01 -23.15 8.08
CA LEU A 291 -24.06 -22.68 8.97
C LEU A 291 -23.88 -21.19 9.31
N PRO A 292 -24.98 -20.42 9.48
CA PRO A 292 -24.91 -19.05 9.97
C PRO A 292 -24.23 -18.95 11.35
N GLY A 293 -23.66 -17.78 11.64
CA GLY A 293 -23.04 -17.48 12.93
C GLY A 293 -24.03 -17.55 14.09
N LYS A 294 -23.58 -18.10 15.22
CA LYS A 294 -24.42 -18.30 16.42
C LYS A 294 -24.04 -17.32 17.53
N PHE A 295 -24.98 -16.46 17.86
CA PHE A 295 -24.86 -15.47 18.93
C PHE A 295 -25.73 -15.87 20.13
N GLU A 296 -25.22 -15.71 21.34
CA GLU A 296 -25.86 -16.19 22.55
C GLU A 296 -26.56 -15.05 23.31
N TYR A 297 -27.71 -15.36 23.89
CA TYR A 297 -28.35 -14.44 24.83
C TYR A 297 -27.50 -14.24 26.09
N GLY A 298 -27.43 -13.00 26.56
CA GLY A 298 -26.65 -12.56 27.71
C GLY A 298 -25.24 -12.07 27.35
N LYS A 299 -24.87 -12.09 26.07
CA LYS A 299 -23.62 -11.52 25.56
C LYS A 299 -23.86 -10.25 24.76
N LEU A 300 -22.89 -9.35 24.81
CA LEU A 300 -22.80 -8.16 23.99
C LEU A 300 -21.63 -8.35 23.03
N TYR A 301 -21.88 -8.13 21.75
CA TYR A 301 -20.91 -8.33 20.68
C TYR A 301 -20.53 -7.00 20.07
N LYS A 302 -19.24 -6.84 19.79
CA LYS A 302 -18.67 -5.78 18.97
C LYS A 302 -18.42 -6.37 17.59
N ILE A 303 -19.00 -5.77 16.57
CA ILE A 303 -18.84 -6.16 15.16
C ILE A 303 -18.20 -4.98 14.44
N THR A 304 -17.03 -5.20 13.88
CA THR A 304 -16.27 -4.19 13.14
C THR A 304 -16.21 -4.59 11.68
N ARG A 305 -16.54 -3.64 10.80
CA ARG A 305 -16.29 -3.74 9.36
C ARG A 305 -15.18 -2.79 8.98
N GLY A 306 -14.22 -3.27 8.20
CA GLY A 306 -13.15 -2.44 7.62
C GLY A 306 -13.12 -2.57 6.11
N THR A 307 -12.68 -1.50 5.44
CA THR A 307 -12.40 -1.52 4.00
C THR A 307 -11.12 -0.76 3.66
N TRP A 308 -10.49 -1.19 2.57
CA TRP A 308 -9.33 -0.54 1.96
C TRP A 308 -9.29 -0.86 0.46
N GLY A 309 -8.40 -0.22 -0.27
CA GLY A 309 -8.15 -0.49 -1.69
C GLY A 309 -6.70 -0.22 -2.05
N GLU A 310 -6.34 -0.50 -3.30
CA GLU A 310 -4.98 -0.26 -3.78
C GLU A 310 -4.56 1.21 -3.63
N CYS A 311 -5.49 2.13 -3.89
CA CYS A 311 -5.29 3.58 -3.79
C CYS A 311 -6.18 4.24 -2.73
N ARG A 312 -6.64 3.46 -1.75
CA ARG A 312 -7.49 3.94 -0.65
C ARG A 312 -7.08 3.32 0.68
N GLY A 313 -6.83 4.18 1.66
CA GLY A 313 -6.36 3.78 2.98
C GLY A 313 -7.47 3.14 3.81
N TRP A 314 -7.06 2.42 4.85
CA TRP A 314 -7.98 1.75 5.77
C TRP A 314 -8.98 2.71 6.40
N ASN A 315 -10.25 2.32 6.37
CA ASN A 315 -11.29 2.88 7.21
C ASN A 315 -12.08 1.75 7.87
N GLN A 316 -12.76 2.04 8.99
CA GLN A 316 -13.60 1.06 9.67
C GLN A 316 -14.78 1.69 10.38
N PHE A 317 -15.79 0.86 10.64
CA PHE A 317 -16.97 1.22 11.42
C PHE A 317 -17.37 0.08 12.34
N THR A 318 -17.92 0.43 13.51
CA THR A 318 -18.28 -0.54 14.55
C THR A 318 -19.76 -0.45 14.91
N ARG A 319 -20.39 -1.61 15.08
CA ARG A 319 -21.71 -1.77 15.68
C ARG A 319 -21.63 -2.67 16.90
N TYR A 320 -22.51 -2.43 17.87
CA TYR A 320 -22.72 -3.30 19.01
C TYR A 320 -24.08 -3.98 18.90
N VAL A 321 -24.14 -5.29 19.13
CA VAL A 321 -25.37 -6.07 19.13
C VAL A 321 -25.37 -7.05 20.30
N GLY A 322 -26.48 -7.14 21.02
CA GLY A 322 -26.56 -8.03 22.17
C GLY A 322 -27.95 -8.13 22.72
N ALA A 323 -28.31 -9.28 23.27
CA ALA A 323 -29.65 -9.55 23.78
C ALA A 323 -29.60 -9.99 25.24
N PRO A 324 -30.14 -9.23 26.20
CA PRO A 324 -30.25 -9.68 27.58
C PRO A 324 -31.10 -10.97 27.66
N ARG A 325 -30.69 -11.97 28.46
CA ARG A 325 -31.38 -13.29 28.50
C ARG A 325 -32.86 -13.19 28.85
N LEU A 326 -33.23 -12.25 29.71
CA LEU A 326 -34.58 -12.12 30.24
C LEU A 326 -35.55 -11.49 29.23
N THR A 327 -35.10 -10.50 28.46
CA THR A 327 -35.99 -9.73 27.58
C THR A 327 -36.03 -10.29 26.17
N ARG A 328 -34.99 -11.04 25.74
CA ARG A 328 -34.78 -11.53 24.37
C ARG A 328 -34.95 -10.46 23.29
N ARG A 329 -34.93 -9.17 23.66
CA ARG A 329 -34.83 -8.04 22.72
C ARG A 329 -33.37 -7.90 22.35
N ILE A 330 -33.10 -7.73 21.06
CA ILE A 330 -31.75 -7.67 20.49
C ILE A 330 -31.49 -6.25 19.99
N PRO A 331 -31.24 -5.27 20.88
CA PRO A 331 -30.87 -3.93 20.46
C PRO A 331 -29.55 -3.93 19.69
N ILE A 332 -29.46 -3.00 18.75
CA ILE A 332 -28.27 -2.67 17.98
C ILE A 332 -27.91 -1.22 18.29
N TYR A 333 -26.63 -0.94 18.44
CA TYR A 333 -26.11 0.39 18.74
C TYR A 333 -24.97 0.74 17.80
N THR A 334 -24.90 2.00 17.37
CA THR A 334 -23.62 2.64 17.01
C THR A 334 -22.69 2.68 18.23
N GLU A 335 -21.41 2.97 17.99
CA GLU A 335 -20.45 3.24 19.07
C GLU A 335 -20.88 4.43 19.95
N ASP A 336 -21.35 5.53 19.34
CA ASP A 336 -21.84 6.71 20.07
C ASP A 336 -23.09 6.39 20.90
N GLU A 337 -24.06 5.66 20.34
CA GLU A 337 -25.26 5.24 21.08
C GLU A 337 -24.92 4.28 22.21
N TYR A 338 -23.96 3.38 22.00
CA TYR A 338 -23.49 2.47 23.04
C TYR A 338 -22.88 3.26 24.21
N MET A 339 -22.01 4.23 23.90
CA MET A 339 -21.40 5.10 24.89
C MET A 339 -22.42 5.93 25.66
N PHE A 340 -23.37 6.52 24.94
CA PHE A 340 -24.44 7.32 25.54
C PHE A 340 -25.37 6.49 26.44
N ASN A 341 -25.69 5.24 26.05
CA ASN A 341 -26.63 4.38 26.77
C ASN A 341 -25.97 3.38 27.73
N ARG A 342 -24.65 3.47 27.95
CA ARG A 342 -23.86 2.45 28.66
C ARG A 342 -24.45 2.02 30.00
N GLU A 343 -24.84 2.96 30.86
CA GLU A 343 -25.43 2.67 32.18
C GLU A 343 -26.76 1.92 32.09
N ARG A 344 -27.58 2.21 31.08
CA ARG A 344 -28.84 1.48 30.84
C ARG A 344 -28.56 0.07 30.37
N ILE A 345 -27.64 -0.09 29.42
CA ILE A 345 -27.21 -1.40 28.90
C ILE A 345 -26.66 -2.24 30.04
N LEU A 346 -25.79 -1.68 30.88
CA LEU A 346 -25.26 -2.31 32.07
C LEU A 346 -26.36 -2.86 32.98
N LYS A 347 -27.39 -2.08 33.25
CA LYS A 347 -28.51 -2.49 34.11
C LYS A 347 -29.30 -3.66 33.52
N ASP A 348 -29.47 -3.70 32.21
CA ASP A 348 -30.21 -4.76 31.53
C ASP A 348 -29.41 -6.06 31.46
N PHE A 349 -28.10 -5.97 31.23
CA PHE A 349 -27.20 -7.14 31.27
C PHE A 349 -26.89 -7.61 32.70
N SER A 350 -26.80 -6.70 33.69
CA SER A 350 -26.52 -7.07 35.09
C SER A 350 -27.67 -7.79 35.77
N LYS A 351 -28.93 -7.50 35.40
CA LYS A 351 -30.10 -8.26 35.90
C LYS A 351 -30.06 -9.75 35.51
N THR A 352 -29.24 -10.08 34.52
CA THR A 352 -29.09 -11.44 33.99
C THR A 352 -28.01 -12.24 34.72
N ILE A 353 -27.02 -11.56 35.31
CA ILE A 353 -25.97 -12.17 36.11
C ILE A 353 -26.40 -12.03 37.57
N GLY A 354 -26.76 -13.12 38.22
CA GLY A 354 -27.18 -13.15 39.63
C GLY A 354 -26.06 -12.79 40.63
N ILE A 355 -25.23 -11.79 40.34
CA ILE A 355 -24.29 -11.21 41.30
C ILE A 355 -25.09 -10.23 42.14
N LYS A 356 -25.47 -10.68 43.34
CA LYS A 356 -25.73 -9.75 44.44
C LYS A 356 -24.50 -8.86 44.57
N ARG A 357 -24.67 -7.54 44.41
CA ARG A 357 -23.69 -6.57 44.90
C ARG A 357 -23.49 -6.88 46.38
N ASN A 358 -22.29 -7.32 46.76
CA ASN A 358 -21.85 -7.25 48.15
C ASN A 358 -21.34 -5.84 48.42
#